data_AF-A0A067BGT8-F1
#
_entry.id   AF-A0A067BGT8-F1
#
_cell.length_a   1.000
_cell.length_b   1.000
_cell.length_c   1.000
_cell.angle_alpha   90.00
_cell.angle_beta   90.00
_cell.angle_gamma   90.00
#
_symmetry.space_group_name_H-M   'P 1'
#
loop_
_entity.id
_entity.type
_entity.pdbx_description
1 polymer ?
#
loop_
_entity_poly.entity_id
_entity_poly.type
_entity_poly.pdbx_seq_one_letter_code
_entity_poly.pdbx_strand_id
1 'polypeptide(L)'
;MLNFRGNVLTRSLPLLITQQSSYAPPSPRAAWQLRRYVCAIYAVIAIVGVLLLATREAREPAPSKGVQRQYLQGRKILIAANYFNNMDLLDAHCDEMVLLLDALVLAGATPYVSVYENGSEDETPAFLREWKRRLDERGIANTILVDDAPSWSA
;
A
#
# COMPACT_ATOMS: atom_id res chain seq x y z
N MET A 1 66.27 39.98 44.40
CA MET A 1 66.29 40.98 43.32
C MET A 1 66.63 40.28 42.02
N LEU A 2 65.85 40.57 40.99
CA LEU A 2 65.68 39.81 39.75
C LEU A 2 66.92 39.80 38.85
N ASN A 3 67.19 38.64 38.25
CA ASN A 3 67.96 38.52 37.01
C ASN A 3 67.46 37.29 36.24
N PHE A 4 66.65 37.50 35.20
CA PHE A 4 66.42 36.45 34.20
C PHE A 4 66.51 37.06 32.80
N ARG A 5 67.55 36.60 32.09
CA ARG A 5 67.98 37.00 30.76
C ARG A 5 67.02 36.48 29.70
N GLY A 6 66.84 37.28 28.65
CA GLY A 6 66.07 36.92 27.47
C GLY A 6 66.66 35.75 26.68
N ASN A 7 65.77 35.07 25.96
CA ASN A 7 66.15 34.23 24.83
C ASN A 7 65.12 34.45 23.72
N VAL A 8 65.60 35.07 22.64
CA VAL A 8 64.83 35.41 21.44
C VAL A 8 64.68 34.17 20.59
N LEU A 9 63.44 33.87 20.19
CA LEU A 9 63.05 32.71 19.41
C LEU A 9 63.61 32.79 17.98
N THR A 10 64.46 31.83 17.62
CA THR A 10 64.79 31.49 16.22
C THR A 10 64.78 29.97 16.07
N ARG A 11 63.77 29.43 15.38
CA ARG A 11 63.84 28.13 14.67
C ARG A 11 62.67 27.96 13.67
N SER A 12 62.98 28.31 12.42
CA SER A 12 62.67 27.61 11.16
C SER A 12 61.41 26.72 11.07
N LEU A 13 60.44 27.16 10.25
CA LEU A 13 59.37 26.34 9.67
C LEU A 13 59.91 25.59 8.42
N PRO A 14 59.70 24.26 8.27
CA PRO A 14 60.02 23.56 7.04
C PRO A 14 58.96 23.78 5.95
N LEU A 15 59.41 24.09 4.75
CA LEU A 15 58.61 24.19 3.51
C LEU A 15 57.98 22.83 3.17
N LEU A 16 56.65 22.81 3.05
CA LEU A 16 55.90 21.64 2.58
C LEU A 16 56.17 21.45 1.09
N ILE A 17 56.77 20.30 0.74
CA ILE A 17 57.06 19.87 -0.63
C ILE A 17 55.74 19.61 -1.35
N THR A 18 55.41 20.43 -2.35
CA THR A 18 54.29 20.19 -3.27
C THR A 18 54.69 19.07 -4.25
N GLN A 19 54.31 17.82 -3.96
CA GLN A 19 54.35 16.75 -4.96
C GLN A 19 53.24 16.99 -6.00
N GLN A 20 53.60 17.36 -7.23
CA GLN A 20 52.70 17.29 -8.37
C GLN A 20 52.47 15.81 -8.74
N SER A 21 51.27 15.30 -8.46
CA SER A 21 50.84 13.99 -8.91
C SER A 21 50.49 14.06 -10.40
N SER A 22 51.32 13.45 -11.25
CA SER A 22 51.09 13.33 -12.70
C SER A 22 49.97 12.32 -12.97
N TYR A 23 48.72 12.78 -12.99
CA TYR A 23 47.62 12.01 -13.57
C TYR A 23 47.71 12.09 -15.09
N ALA A 24 48.11 10.99 -15.75
CA ALA A 24 47.99 10.86 -17.20
C ALA A 24 46.50 10.75 -17.57
N PRO A 25 45.98 11.54 -18.54
CA PRO A 25 44.58 11.45 -18.93
C PRO A 25 44.28 10.08 -19.55
N PRO A 26 43.12 9.47 -19.26
CA PRO A 26 42.73 8.19 -19.83
C PRO A 26 42.64 8.30 -21.35
N SER A 27 42.99 7.21 -22.05
CA SER A 27 42.92 7.18 -23.52
C SER A 27 41.49 7.49 -24.00
N PRO A 28 41.30 8.15 -25.16
CA PRO A 28 39.98 8.57 -25.64
C PRO A 28 38.97 7.42 -25.72
N ARG A 29 39.45 6.22 -26.03
CA ARG A 29 38.64 4.99 -26.09
C ARG A 29 38.21 4.52 -24.70
N ALA A 30 39.09 4.58 -23.69
CA ALA A 30 38.76 4.24 -22.31
C ALA A 30 37.76 5.24 -21.71
N ALA A 31 37.93 6.54 -22.01
CA ALA A 31 36.99 7.57 -21.59
C ALA A 31 35.59 7.38 -22.23
N TRP A 32 35.53 7.00 -23.51
CA TRP A 32 34.26 6.72 -24.19
C TRP A 32 33.56 5.48 -23.66
N GLN A 33 34.30 4.39 -23.43
CA GLN A 33 33.78 3.16 -22.80
C GLN A 33 33.21 3.47 -21.41
N LEU A 34 33.96 4.21 -20.58
CA LEU A 34 33.52 4.61 -19.24
C LEU A 34 32.23 5.43 -19.28
N ARG A 35 32.13 6.43 -20.15
CA ARG A 35 30.91 7.23 -20.33
C ARG A 35 29.72 6.36 -20.71
N ARG A 36 29.91 5.37 -21.60
CA ARG A 36 28.87 4.43 -22.00
C ARG A 36 28.37 3.58 -20.83
N TYR A 37 29.27 3.05 -20.00
CA TYR A 37 28.90 2.28 -18.81
C TYR A 37 28.15 3.15 -17.79
N VAL A 38 28.60 4.39 -17.57
CA VAL A 38 27.93 5.33 -16.67
C VAL A 38 26.51 5.64 -17.18
N CYS A 39 26.34 5.94 -18.46
CA CYS A 39 25.01 6.17 -19.04
C CYS A 39 24.11 4.93 -18.95
N ALA A 40 24.65 3.74 -19.18
CA ALA A 40 23.89 2.50 -19.05
C ALA A 40 23.42 2.26 -17.61
N ILE A 41 24.28 2.51 -16.61
CA ILE A 41 23.91 2.42 -15.19
C ILE A 41 22.78 3.40 -14.85
N TYR A 42 22.89 4.66 -15.28
CA TYR A 42 21.82 5.63 -15.07
C TYR A 42 20.51 5.23 -15.75
N ALA A 43 20.57 4.67 -16.96
CA ALA A 43 19.39 4.17 -17.64
C ALA A 43 18.74 2.99 -16.90
N VAL A 44 19.53 2.06 -16.37
CA VAL A 44 19.02 0.94 -15.56
C VAL A 44 18.38 1.45 -14.27
N ILE A 45 19.02 2.39 -13.57
CA ILE A 45 18.46 2.99 -12.34
C ILE A 45 17.14 3.72 -12.66
N ALA A 46 17.08 4.46 -13.77
CA ALA A 46 15.86 5.14 -14.20
C ALA A 46 14.75 4.14 -14.53
N ILE A 47 15.05 3.06 -15.26
CA ILE A 47 14.09 2.01 -15.60
C ILE A 47 13.58 1.33 -14.32
N VAL A 48 14.46 0.95 -13.41
CA VAL A 48 14.07 0.35 -12.12
C VAL A 48 13.23 1.34 -11.31
N GLY A 49 13.60 2.61 -11.27
CA GLY A 49 12.82 3.66 -10.61
C GLY A 49 11.41 3.78 -11.20
N VAL A 50 11.27 3.80 -12.52
CA VAL A 50 9.98 3.84 -13.21
C VAL A 50 9.18 2.57 -12.96
N LEU A 51 9.79 1.39 -13.01
CA LEU A 51 9.11 0.13 -12.71
C LEU A 51 8.61 0.11 -11.26
N LEU A 52 9.41 0.60 -10.30
CA LEU A 52 9.02 0.70 -8.90
C LEU A 52 7.87 1.70 -8.71
N LEU A 53 7.88 2.84 -9.42
CA LEU A 53 6.78 3.81 -9.40
C LEU A 53 5.52 3.26 -10.08
N ALA A 54 5.65 2.56 -11.21
CA ALA A 54 4.53 1.97 -11.96
C ALA A 54 3.88 0.80 -11.21
N THR A 55 4.63 0.11 -10.34
CA THR A 55 4.14 -0.97 -9.47
C THR A 55 3.67 -0.49 -8.10
N ARG A 56 3.95 0.77 -7.73
CA ARG A 56 3.33 1.40 -6.57
C ARG A 56 1.91 1.76 -6.96
N GLU A 57 0.94 0.93 -6.57
CA GLU A 57 -0.43 1.42 -6.43
C GLU A 57 -0.36 2.69 -5.57
N ALA A 58 -0.86 3.80 -6.10
CA ALA A 58 -0.95 5.05 -5.37
C ALA A 58 -1.83 4.82 -4.15
N ARG A 59 -1.21 4.46 -3.02
CA ARG A 59 -1.87 4.37 -1.72
C ARG A 59 -2.15 5.79 -1.28
N GLU A 60 -3.24 6.35 -1.80
CA GLU A 60 -3.83 7.53 -1.21
C GLU A 60 -4.09 7.23 0.27
N PRO A 61 -3.61 8.07 1.20
CA PRO A 61 -3.89 7.87 2.61
C PRO A 61 -5.41 7.83 2.79
N ALA A 62 -5.89 6.91 3.62
CA ALA A 62 -7.31 6.80 3.89
C ALA A 62 -7.87 8.17 4.31
N PRO A 63 -9.05 8.58 3.80
CA PRO A 63 -9.63 9.87 4.14
C PRO A 63 -9.74 10.00 5.66
N SER A 64 -9.52 11.20 6.20
CA SER A 64 -9.61 11.41 7.65
C SER A 64 -11.01 11.03 8.17
N LYS A 65 -11.12 10.63 9.45
CA LYS A 65 -12.41 10.28 10.06
C LYS A 65 -13.47 11.39 9.90
N GLY A 66 -13.06 12.66 9.95
CA GLY A 66 -13.94 13.81 9.76
C GLY A 66 -14.51 13.87 8.33
N VAL A 67 -13.66 13.64 7.33
CA VAL A 67 -14.06 13.60 5.92
C VAL A 67 -14.96 12.40 5.64
N GLN A 68 -14.63 11.22 6.18
CA GLN A 68 -15.47 10.02 6.06
C GLN A 68 -16.86 10.27 6.63
N ARG A 69 -16.94 10.81 7.85
CA ARG A 69 -18.21 11.16 8.48
C ARG A 69 -19.00 12.19 7.68
N GLN A 70 -18.34 13.22 7.14
CA GLN A 70 -19.00 14.22 6.30
C GLN A 70 -19.69 13.59 5.07
N TYR A 71 -19.05 12.61 4.43
CA TYR A 71 -19.60 11.97 3.24
C TYR A 71 -20.61 10.85 3.52
N LEU A 72 -20.49 10.18 4.68
CA LEU A 72 -21.25 8.97 5.00
C LEU A 72 -22.40 9.20 5.98
N GLN A 73 -22.36 10.26 6.80
CA GLN A 73 -23.36 10.50 7.82
C GLN A 73 -24.76 10.69 7.21
N GLY A 74 -25.73 9.92 7.70
CA GLY A 74 -27.12 9.92 7.22
C GLY A 74 -27.32 9.26 5.85
N ARG A 75 -26.27 8.72 5.23
CA ARG A 75 -26.38 8.01 3.95
C ARG A 75 -26.90 6.60 4.16
N LYS A 76 -27.77 6.17 3.25
CA LYS A 76 -28.14 4.75 3.11
C LYS A 76 -27.20 4.11 2.10
N ILE A 77 -26.52 3.04 2.49
CA ILE A 77 -25.51 2.36 1.65
C ILE A 77 -25.99 0.94 1.38
N LEU A 78 -26.24 0.63 0.10
CA LEU A 78 -26.57 -0.73 -0.33
C LEU A 78 -25.28 -1.49 -0.65
N ILE A 79 -25.14 -2.68 -0.06
CA ILE A 79 -24.10 -3.64 -0.41
C ILE A 79 -24.82 -4.84 -1.03
N ALA A 80 -24.53 -5.12 -2.30
CA ALA A 80 -25.15 -6.20 -3.04
C ALA A 80 -24.10 -7.24 -3.48
N ALA A 81 -24.42 -8.51 -3.33
CA ALA A 81 -23.55 -9.62 -3.73
C ALA A 81 -24.36 -10.81 -4.28
N ASN A 82 -23.79 -11.52 -5.23
CA ASN A 82 -24.34 -12.76 -5.76
C ASN A 82 -23.34 -13.89 -5.53
N TYR A 83 -23.83 -15.07 -5.14
CA TYR A 83 -22.99 -16.25 -4.91
C TYR A 83 -23.51 -17.48 -5.64
N PHE A 84 -22.56 -18.34 -6.05
CA PHE A 84 -22.79 -19.67 -6.59
C PHE A 84 -21.52 -20.51 -6.39
N ASN A 85 -21.61 -21.56 -5.56
CA ASN A 85 -20.51 -22.45 -5.19
C ASN A 85 -19.25 -21.68 -4.70
N ASN A 86 -19.43 -20.78 -3.74
CA ASN A 86 -18.37 -19.87 -3.27
C ASN A 86 -17.91 -20.16 -1.84
N MET A 87 -18.19 -21.35 -1.28
CA MET A 87 -17.93 -21.63 0.13
C MET A 87 -16.47 -21.34 0.54
N ASP A 88 -15.51 -21.65 -0.34
CA ASP A 88 -14.08 -21.45 -0.10
C ASP A 88 -13.68 -19.97 0.16
N LEU A 89 -14.50 -19.02 -0.27
CA LEU A 89 -14.25 -17.57 -0.15
C LEU A 89 -15.21 -16.89 0.83
N LEU A 90 -16.36 -17.51 1.10
CA LEU A 90 -17.48 -16.89 1.79
C LEU A 90 -17.13 -16.45 3.20
N ASP A 91 -16.37 -17.27 3.93
CA ASP A 91 -16.02 -16.99 5.32
C ASP A 91 -15.17 -15.72 5.45
N ALA A 92 -14.02 -15.70 4.76
CA ALA A 92 -13.14 -14.54 4.74
C ALA A 92 -13.84 -13.27 4.24
N HIS A 93 -14.60 -13.39 3.14
CA HIS A 93 -15.28 -12.25 2.55
C HIS A 93 -16.38 -11.69 3.47
N CYS A 94 -17.15 -12.55 4.14
CA CYS A 94 -18.19 -12.10 5.07
C CYS A 94 -17.61 -11.46 6.33
N ASP A 95 -16.46 -11.92 6.81
CA ASP A 95 -15.76 -11.31 7.93
C ASP A 95 -15.21 -9.92 7.58
N GLU A 96 -14.61 -9.76 6.40
CA GLU A 96 -14.20 -8.44 5.89
C GLU A 96 -15.40 -7.50 5.69
N MET A 97 -16.51 -8.03 5.21
CA MET A 97 -17.74 -7.26 5.03
C MET A 97 -18.33 -6.81 6.37
N VAL A 98 -18.21 -7.59 7.44
CA VAL A 98 -18.59 -7.15 8.80
C VAL A 98 -17.74 -5.97 9.24
N LEU A 99 -16.43 -6.00 9.01
CA LEU A 99 -15.55 -4.87 9.34
C LEU A 99 -15.96 -3.60 8.57
N LEU A 100 -16.33 -3.74 7.29
CA LEU A 100 -16.84 -2.64 6.48
C LEU A 100 -18.17 -2.10 7.03
N LEU A 101 -19.11 -2.98 7.37
CA LEU A 101 -20.40 -2.61 7.94
C LEU A 101 -20.22 -1.82 9.25
N ASP A 102 -19.34 -2.28 10.13
CA ASP A 102 -19.03 -1.59 11.39
C ASP A 102 -18.43 -0.21 11.13
N ALA A 103 -17.51 -0.09 10.16
CA ALA A 103 -16.94 1.19 9.77
C ALA A 103 -17.99 2.17 9.22
N LEU A 104 -18.94 1.68 8.42
CA LEU A 104 -20.05 2.48 7.88
C LEU A 104 -20.97 2.98 9.00
N VAL A 105 -21.35 2.10 9.93
CA VAL A 105 -22.19 2.46 11.09
C VAL A 105 -21.48 3.50 11.96
N LEU A 106 -20.18 3.31 12.25
CA LEU A 106 -19.38 4.28 13.01
C LEU A 106 -19.27 5.64 12.32
N ALA A 107 -19.25 5.67 10.99
CA ALA A 107 -19.28 6.91 10.20
C ALA A 107 -20.68 7.57 10.14
N GLY A 108 -21.70 6.95 10.74
CA GLY A 108 -23.08 7.44 10.79
C GLY A 108 -23.91 7.11 9.55
N ALA A 109 -23.46 6.15 8.72
CA ALA A 109 -24.26 5.62 7.63
C ALA A 109 -25.21 4.53 8.11
N THR A 110 -26.23 4.24 7.29
CA THR A 110 -27.16 3.13 7.48
C THR A 110 -26.95 2.11 6.37
N PRO A 111 -26.17 1.04 6.60
CA PRO A 111 -25.96 0.01 5.59
C PRO A 111 -27.20 -0.88 5.43
N TYR A 112 -27.36 -1.45 4.24
CA TYR A 112 -28.32 -2.48 3.90
C TYR A 112 -27.63 -3.55 3.05
N VAL A 113 -27.78 -4.82 3.43
CA VAL A 113 -27.15 -5.95 2.72
C VAL A 113 -28.18 -6.69 1.87
N SER A 114 -27.91 -6.86 0.58
CA SER A 114 -28.76 -7.61 -0.34
C SER A 114 -27.97 -8.72 -1.01
N VAL A 115 -28.27 -9.97 -0.69
CA VAL A 115 -27.54 -11.12 -1.24
C VAL A 115 -28.50 -12.04 -1.96
N TYR A 116 -28.05 -12.56 -3.11
CA TYR A 116 -28.74 -13.60 -3.85
C TYR A 116 -27.80 -14.78 -4.08
N GLU A 117 -28.26 -15.97 -3.78
CA GLU A 117 -27.57 -17.23 -4.01
C GLU A 117 -28.40 -18.07 -4.99
N ASN A 118 -27.74 -18.60 -6.02
CA ASN A 118 -28.37 -19.20 -7.19
C ASN A 118 -28.27 -20.73 -7.22
N GLY A 119 -28.67 -21.43 -6.16
CA GLY A 119 -28.78 -22.90 -6.15
C GLY A 119 -27.43 -23.62 -6.10
N SER A 120 -26.54 -23.18 -5.22
CA SER A 120 -25.24 -23.81 -4.98
C SER A 120 -25.40 -25.25 -4.49
N GLU A 121 -24.49 -26.12 -4.91
CA GLU A 121 -24.42 -27.53 -4.51
C GLU A 121 -23.50 -27.74 -3.29
N ASP A 122 -22.73 -26.73 -2.90
CA ASP A 122 -21.84 -26.74 -1.74
C ASP A 122 -22.50 -26.19 -0.46
N GLU A 123 -21.69 -25.87 0.57
CA GLU A 123 -22.21 -25.34 1.84
C GLU A 123 -22.57 -23.84 1.81
N THR A 124 -22.40 -23.15 0.66
CA THR A 124 -22.76 -21.72 0.47
C THR A 124 -24.17 -21.41 0.99
N PRO A 125 -25.23 -22.17 0.68
CA PRO A 125 -26.59 -21.91 1.13
C PRO A 125 -26.73 -21.94 2.66
N ALA A 126 -26.08 -22.92 3.31
CA ALA A 126 -26.11 -23.07 4.76
C ALA A 126 -25.36 -21.93 5.45
N PHE A 127 -24.18 -21.57 4.94
CA PHE A 127 -23.40 -20.47 5.46
C PHE A 127 -24.15 -19.13 5.35
N LEU A 128 -24.76 -18.84 4.20
CA LEU A 128 -25.48 -17.58 4.00
C LEU A 128 -26.70 -17.44 4.89
N ARG A 129 -27.39 -18.55 5.20
CA ARG A 129 -28.48 -18.58 6.18
C ARG A 129 -27.98 -18.23 7.59
N GLU A 130 -26.84 -18.78 7.99
CA GLU A 130 -26.23 -18.46 9.29
C GLU A 130 -25.70 -17.01 9.31
N TRP A 131 -25.09 -16.55 8.23
CA TRP A 131 -24.63 -15.17 8.14
C TRP A 131 -25.79 -14.16 8.18
N LYS A 132 -26.94 -14.48 7.56
CA LYS A 132 -28.18 -13.71 7.71
C LYS A 132 -28.53 -13.53 9.20
N ARG A 133 -28.54 -14.63 9.96
CA ARG A 133 -28.80 -14.61 11.41
C ARG A 133 -27.82 -13.69 12.14
N ARG A 134 -26.52 -13.77 11.81
CA ARG A 134 -25.48 -12.88 12.38
C ARG A 134 -25.71 -11.40 12.06
N LEU A 135 -26.22 -11.07 10.86
CA LEU A 135 -26.56 -9.70 10.48
C LEU A 135 -27.80 -9.19 11.25
N ASP A 136 -28.81 -10.05 11.39
CA ASP A 136 -30.03 -9.74 12.15
C ASP A 136 -29.71 -9.47 13.64
N GLU A 137 -28.84 -10.29 14.25
CA GLU A 137 -28.36 -10.09 15.63
C GLU A 137 -27.61 -8.77 15.84
N ARG A 138 -26.92 -8.30 14.80
CA ARG A 138 -26.23 -6.99 14.79
C ARG A 138 -27.15 -5.82 14.47
N GLY A 139 -28.42 -6.07 14.16
CA GLY A 139 -29.38 -5.04 13.76
C GLY A 139 -29.09 -4.42 12.38
N ILE A 140 -28.36 -5.14 11.52
CA ILE A 140 -28.10 -4.69 10.15
C ILE A 140 -29.23 -5.15 9.24
N ALA A 141 -29.92 -4.19 8.61
CA ALA A 141 -31.01 -4.50 7.69
C ALA A 141 -30.49 -5.29 6.48
N ASN A 142 -31.16 -6.40 6.16
CA ASN A 142 -30.70 -7.29 5.10
C ASN A 142 -31.84 -8.03 4.39
N THR A 143 -31.54 -8.51 3.18
CA THR A 143 -32.30 -9.53 2.46
C THR A 143 -31.29 -10.50 1.86
N ILE A 144 -31.38 -11.76 2.24
CA ILE A 144 -30.55 -12.84 1.70
C ILE A 144 -31.51 -13.89 1.14
N LEU A 145 -31.50 -14.03 -0.18
CA LEU A 145 -32.29 -15.01 -0.91
C LEU A 145 -31.37 -16.16 -1.33
N VAL A 146 -31.85 -17.38 -1.10
CA VAL A 146 -31.11 -18.61 -1.36
C VAL A 146 -32.06 -19.55 -2.06
N ASP A 147 -31.77 -19.84 -3.33
CA ASP A 147 -32.62 -20.69 -4.16
C ASP A 147 -32.21 -22.16 -4.04
N ASP A 148 -33.18 -23.07 -4.21
CA ASP A 148 -32.92 -24.51 -4.14
C ASP A 148 -32.25 -25.07 -5.41
N ALA A 149 -32.40 -24.37 -6.53
CA ALA A 149 -31.85 -24.77 -7.81
C ALA A 149 -31.44 -23.55 -8.64
N PRO A 150 -30.44 -23.68 -9.53
CA PRO A 150 -30.00 -22.55 -10.33
C PRO A 150 -31.08 -22.03 -11.28
N SER A 151 -31.16 -20.71 -11.44
CA SER A 151 -32.17 -20.06 -12.27
C SER A 151 -32.19 -20.50 -13.75
N TRP A 152 -31.10 -21.08 -14.27
CA TRP A 152 -31.00 -21.58 -15.65
C TRP A 152 -31.43 -23.04 -15.80
N SER A 153 -31.80 -23.71 -14.71
CA SER A 153 -32.26 -25.10 -14.73
C SER A 153 -33.78 -25.25 -14.90
N ALA A 154 -34.49 -24.11 -15.04
CA ALA A 154 -35.94 -24.03 -15.27
C ALA A 154 -36.34 -24.18 -16.74
#